data_AF-A0A1M4V1V6-F1
#
_entry.id   AF-A0A1M4V1V6-F1
#
_cell.length_a   1.000
_cell.length_b   1.000
_cell.length_c   1.000
_cell.angle_alpha   90.00
_cell.angle_beta   90.00
_cell.angle_gamma   90.00
#
_symmetry.space_group_name_H-M   'P 1'
#
loop_
_entity.id
_entity.type
_entity.pdbx_description
1 polymer ?
#
loop_
_entity_poly.entity_id
_entity_poly.type
_entity_poly.pdbx_seq_one_letter_code
_entity_poly.pdbx_strand_id
1 'polypeptide(L)'
;MKINIEGIRLLEEILEDNCIDYNKLILFVKSEGTKGLIEHERSFNRYINKSMIVEELIKLKKYNGYKDKYDFYILKENIPMLKKEILYIKENEHKIINEALDKVYKFIPKDIKVQPNIYIYAGGIDGGFTVYRKNIFINYIKYINKPQEFVKIISHELFHCRTIPLTNRLKSLFVLSFNNRYVYEILGKILEEGIACLIQHGNILEEDDPVGTLTKEKIKKIDKKIRDLNCFLLGIKQGNINYSRTEVLDIYTIGYYIASSLYDFYGKGALLPWIDSYDYKKPIKSYIEVAKTVKTNSGFTREIEKWLLKL
;
A
#
# COMPACT_ATOMS: atom_id res chain seq x y z
N MET A 1 11.91 -13.42 9.20
CA MET A 1 11.63 -12.74 7.91
C MET A 1 12.97 -12.38 7.30
N LYS A 2 13.04 -12.23 5.97
CA LYS A 2 14.23 -11.76 5.25
C LYS A 2 13.80 -10.84 4.12
N ILE A 3 14.65 -9.88 3.78
CA ILE A 3 14.54 -9.00 2.64
C ILE A 3 15.34 -9.61 1.50
N ASN A 4 14.65 -10.19 0.53
CA ASN A 4 15.25 -10.69 -0.69
C ASN A 4 15.64 -9.51 -1.59
N ILE A 5 16.95 -9.30 -1.73
CA ILE A 5 17.57 -8.26 -2.56
C ILE A 5 18.13 -8.80 -3.89
N GLU A 6 17.84 -10.05 -4.25
CA GLU A 6 18.44 -10.71 -5.42
C GLU A 6 18.10 -9.97 -6.73
N GLY A 7 16.82 -9.62 -6.91
CA GLY A 7 16.36 -8.92 -8.12
C GLY A 7 17.02 -7.55 -8.29
N ILE A 8 17.10 -6.76 -7.22
CA ILE A 8 17.72 -5.43 -7.28
C ILE A 8 19.25 -5.51 -7.45
N ARG A 9 19.91 -6.52 -6.88
CA ARG A 9 21.34 -6.74 -7.07
C ARG A 9 21.67 -7.15 -8.50
N LEU A 10 20.90 -8.07 -9.09
CA LEU A 10 21.07 -8.43 -10.50
C LEU A 10 20.88 -7.22 -11.42
N LEU A 11 19.90 -6.37 -11.12
CA LEU A 11 19.67 -5.14 -11.89
C LEU A 11 20.83 -4.15 -11.75
N GLU A 12 21.36 -3.96 -10.55
CA GLU A 12 22.55 -3.14 -10.30
C GLU A 12 23.75 -3.62 -11.14
N GLU A 13 24.07 -4.92 -11.09
CA GLU A 13 25.13 -5.53 -11.91
C GLU A 13 24.89 -5.31 -13.42
N ILE A 14 23.65 -5.49 -13.89
CA ILE A 14 23.28 -5.25 -15.30
C ILE A 14 23.52 -3.79 -15.69
N LEU A 15 23.19 -2.83 -14.82
CA LEU A 15 23.30 -1.41 -15.12
C LEU A 15 24.73 -0.90 -15.04
N GLU A 16 25.56 -1.47 -14.17
CA GLU A 16 26.98 -1.12 -14.05
C GLU A 16 27.83 -1.65 -15.21
N ASP A 17 27.58 -2.88 -15.66
CA ASP A 17 28.44 -3.52 -16.66
C ASP A 17 28.55 -2.65 -17.93
N ASN A 18 29.75 -2.55 -18.52
CA ASN A 18 29.92 -1.84 -19.80
C ASN A 18 29.40 -2.61 -21.01
N CYS A 19 29.10 -3.91 -20.86
CA CYS A 19 28.64 -4.80 -21.93
C CYS A 19 27.28 -5.43 -21.60
N ILE A 20 26.56 -5.90 -22.62
CA ILE A 20 25.27 -6.59 -22.42
C ILE A 20 25.55 -8.07 -22.13
N ASP A 21 25.27 -8.50 -20.90
CA ASP A 21 25.26 -9.91 -20.51
C ASP A 21 23.82 -10.47 -20.54
N TYR A 22 23.53 -11.29 -21.54
CA TYR A 22 22.22 -11.92 -21.71
C TYR A 22 21.88 -12.92 -20.59
N ASN A 23 22.87 -13.58 -19.98
CA ASN A 23 22.62 -14.50 -18.88
C ASN A 23 22.15 -13.74 -17.64
N LYS A 24 22.79 -12.61 -17.31
CA LYS A 24 22.33 -11.74 -16.20
C LYS A 24 20.93 -11.20 -16.45
N LEU A 25 20.63 -10.76 -17.68
CA LEU A 25 19.28 -10.31 -18.07
C LEU A 25 18.23 -11.42 -17.87
N ILE A 26 18.53 -12.66 -18.27
CA ILE A 26 17.64 -13.81 -18.08
C ILE A 26 17.44 -14.13 -16.59
N LEU A 27 18.50 -14.09 -15.79
CA LEU A 27 18.42 -14.29 -14.34
C LEU A 27 17.55 -13.21 -13.68
N PHE A 28 17.73 -11.95 -14.05
CA PHE A 28 16.95 -10.83 -13.52
C PHE A 28 15.44 -11.01 -13.75
N VAL A 29 15.02 -11.33 -14.98
CA VAL A 29 13.59 -11.54 -15.29
C VAL A 29 13.01 -12.85 -14.75
N LYS A 30 13.86 -13.72 -14.19
CA LYS A 30 13.48 -14.94 -13.47
C LYS A 30 13.50 -14.75 -11.94
N SER A 31 14.04 -13.65 -11.43
CA SER A 31 14.03 -13.36 -9.99
C SER A 31 12.59 -13.19 -9.48
N GLU A 32 12.38 -13.49 -8.19
CA GLU A 32 11.04 -13.42 -7.58
C GLU A 32 10.49 -11.99 -7.57
N GLY A 33 11.34 -10.98 -7.35
CA GLY A 33 10.92 -9.57 -7.40
C GLY A 33 10.36 -9.19 -8.78
N THR A 34 11.04 -9.58 -9.85
CA THR A 34 10.60 -9.26 -11.22
C THR A 34 9.38 -10.09 -11.65
N LYS A 35 9.26 -11.34 -11.20
CA LYS A 35 8.03 -12.13 -11.39
C LYS A 35 6.83 -11.45 -10.72
N GLY A 36 7.01 -11.02 -9.46
CA GLY A 36 5.98 -10.29 -8.71
C GLY A 36 5.52 -9.02 -9.43
N LEU A 37 6.46 -8.20 -9.92
CA LEU A 37 6.15 -7.03 -10.74
C LEU A 37 5.30 -7.40 -11.96
N ILE A 38 5.71 -8.40 -12.74
CA ILE A 38 4.99 -8.80 -13.97
C ILE A 38 3.58 -9.28 -13.64
N GLU A 39 3.40 -10.09 -12.60
CA GLU A 39 2.09 -10.59 -12.17
C GLU A 39 1.18 -9.46 -11.69
N HIS A 40 1.72 -8.54 -10.89
CA HIS A 40 1.00 -7.40 -10.37
C HIS A 40 0.52 -6.47 -11.49
N GLU A 41 1.41 -6.05 -12.37
CA GLU A 41 1.08 -5.18 -13.52
C GLU A 41 0.03 -5.83 -14.45
N ARG A 42 0.11 -7.16 -14.65
CA ARG A 42 -0.91 -7.90 -15.42
C ARG A 42 -2.28 -7.90 -14.74
N SER A 43 -2.33 -7.90 -13.42
CA SER A 43 -3.60 -7.82 -12.68
C SER A 43 -4.33 -6.49 -12.91
N PHE A 44 -3.60 -5.44 -13.29
CA PHE A 44 -4.14 -4.15 -13.74
C PHE A 44 -4.37 -4.08 -15.26
N ASN A 45 -4.40 -5.22 -15.95
CA ASN A 45 -4.54 -5.32 -17.41
C ASN A 45 -3.47 -4.56 -18.20
N ARG A 46 -2.28 -4.33 -17.61
CA ARG A 46 -1.16 -3.68 -18.32
C ARG A 46 -0.36 -4.71 -19.10
N TYR A 47 0.04 -4.33 -20.31
CA TYR A 47 0.79 -5.22 -21.19
C TYR A 47 2.27 -5.23 -20.81
N ILE A 48 2.67 -6.30 -20.10
CA ILE A 48 4.05 -6.53 -19.66
C ILE A 48 4.42 -8.03 -19.76
N ASN A 49 5.67 -8.27 -20.15
CA ASN A 49 6.27 -9.61 -20.14
C ASN A 49 7.80 -9.50 -20.02
N LYS A 50 8.46 -10.66 -19.88
CA LYS A 50 9.91 -10.74 -19.68
C LYS A 50 10.71 -10.17 -20.86
N SER A 51 10.31 -10.43 -22.10
CA SER A 51 11.05 -9.96 -23.27
C SER A 51 10.99 -8.44 -23.40
N MET A 52 9.87 -7.82 -23.06
CA MET A 52 9.75 -6.35 -23.05
C MET A 52 10.67 -5.72 -22.01
N ILE A 53 10.76 -6.28 -20.80
CA ILE A 53 11.68 -5.78 -19.76
C ILE A 53 13.14 -5.89 -20.25
N VAL A 54 13.52 -7.03 -20.85
CA VAL A 54 14.86 -7.24 -21.40
C VAL A 54 15.16 -6.23 -22.52
N GLU A 55 14.21 -6.01 -23.42
CA GLU A 55 14.36 -5.06 -24.53
C GLU A 55 14.60 -3.64 -24.03
N GLU A 56 13.84 -3.19 -23.03
CA GLU A 56 13.99 -1.87 -22.42
C GLU A 56 15.35 -1.70 -21.72
N LEU A 57 15.83 -2.73 -21.00
CA LEU A 57 17.17 -2.72 -20.40
C LEU A 57 18.28 -2.67 -21.45
N ILE A 58 18.12 -3.39 -22.58
CA ILE A 58 19.09 -3.34 -23.68
C ILE A 58 19.13 -1.94 -24.30
N LYS A 59 17.97 -1.33 -24.56
CA LYS A 59 17.90 0.06 -25.06
C LYS A 59 18.56 1.03 -24.09
N LEU A 60 18.24 0.89 -22.80
CA LEU A 60 18.81 1.71 -21.74
C LEU A 60 20.34 1.61 -21.68
N LYS A 61 20.93 0.44 -21.93
CA LYS A 61 22.40 0.30 -22.01
C LYS A 61 23.00 0.87 -23.28
N LYS A 62 22.33 0.72 -24.43
CA LYS A 62 22.86 1.13 -25.74
C LYS A 62 22.78 2.63 -25.98
N TYR A 63 21.72 3.28 -25.50
CA TYR A 63 21.43 4.66 -25.84
C TYR A 63 21.61 5.57 -24.61
N ASN A 64 22.58 6.48 -24.68
CA ASN A 64 22.78 7.48 -23.64
C ASN A 64 21.56 8.42 -23.56
N GLY A 65 21.11 8.70 -22.33
CA GLY A 65 19.93 9.55 -22.07
C GLY A 65 18.57 8.91 -22.38
N TYR A 66 18.53 7.63 -22.76
CA TYR A 66 17.27 6.90 -22.92
C TYR A 66 16.57 6.74 -21.56
N LYS A 67 15.29 7.08 -21.52
CA LYS A 67 14.41 6.87 -20.36
C LYS A 67 13.42 5.77 -20.71
N ASP A 68 13.64 4.59 -20.12
CA ASP A 68 12.77 3.45 -20.32
C ASP A 68 11.44 3.63 -19.60
N LYS A 69 10.41 2.90 -20.05
CA LYS A 69 9.05 3.00 -19.48
C LYS A 69 8.90 2.38 -18.08
N TYR A 70 9.93 1.71 -17.56
CA TYR A 70 9.92 1.11 -16.23
C TYR A 70 10.77 1.90 -15.24
N ASP A 71 11.21 3.11 -15.59
CA ASP A 71 12.02 3.99 -14.74
C ASP A 71 13.40 3.40 -14.34
N PHE A 72 13.90 2.35 -15.00
CA PHE A 72 15.23 1.80 -14.68
C PHE A 72 16.36 2.81 -14.88
N TYR A 73 16.17 3.80 -15.77
CA TYR A 73 17.09 4.92 -15.94
C TYR A 73 17.39 5.67 -14.63
N ILE A 74 16.43 5.74 -13.69
CA ILE A 74 16.63 6.38 -12.39
C ILE A 74 17.73 5.66 -11.60
N LEU A 75 17.74 4.32 -11.63
CA LEU A 75 18.77 3.53 -10.98
C LEU A 75 20.11 3.64 -11.72
N LYS A 76 20.08 3.64 -13.06
CA LYS A 76 21.29 3.81 -13.89
C LYS A 76 22.02 5.12 -13.60
N GLU A 77 21.27 6.20 -13.41
CA GLU A 77 21.80 7.52 -13.08
C GLU A 77 22.36 7.59 -11.64
N ASN A 78 22.06 6.60 -10.78
CA ASN A 78 22.38 6.59 -9.35
C ASN A 78 23.10 5.30 -8.89
N ILE A 79 23.82 4.60 -9.79
CA ILE A 79 24.48 3.30 -9.49
C ILE A 79 25.36 3.33 -8.22
N PRO A 80 26.24 4.32 -7.99
CA PRO A 80 27.07 4.35 -6.78
C PRO A 80 26.24 4.40 -5.49
N MET A 81 25.12 5.13 -5.51
CA MET A 81 24.19 5.18 -4.37
C MET A 81 23.48 3.84 -4.21
N LEU A 82 22.93 3.29 -5.29
CA LEU A 82 22.25 2.00 -5.28
C LEU A 82 23.12 0.90 -4.65
N LYS A 83 24.38 0.81 -5.04
CA LYS A 83 25.35 -0.14 -4.47
C LYS A 83 25.48 0.00 -2.95
N LYS A 84 25.69 1.23 -2.48
CA LYS A 84 25.84 1.53 -1.06
C LYS A 84 24.58 1.14 -0.29
N GLU A 85 23.41 1.42 -0.85
CA GLU A 85 22.15 1.13 -0.17
C GLU A 85 21.80 -0.37 -0.19
N ILE A 86 22.09 -1.10 -1.27
CA ILE A 86 21.97 -2.57 -1.31
C ILE A 86 22.84 -3.21 -0.21
N LEU A 87 24.08 -2.73 -0.05
CA LEU A 87 24.96 -3.20 1.01
C LEU A 87 24.39 -2.86 2.39
N TYR A 88 23.93 -1.62 2.59
CA TYR A 88 23.30 -1.20 3.84
C TYR A 88 22.09 -2.08 4.21
N ILE A 89 21.19 -2.36 3.26
CA ILE A 89 20.01 -3.22 3.48
C ILE A 89 20.45 -4.63 3.89
N LYS A 90 21.47 -5.17 3.23
CA LYS A 90 22.01 -6.49 3.56
C LYS A 90 22.60 -6.55 4.98
N GLU A 91 23.37 -5.53 5.36
CA GLU A 91 24.04 -5.47 6.66
C GLU A 91 23.08 -5.13 7.82
N ASN A 92 22.00 -4.39 7.53
CA ASN A 92 21.05 -3.89 8.53
C ASN A 92 19.66 -4.52 8.40
N GLU A 93 19.52 -5.67 7.72
CA GLU A 93 18.24 -6.33 7.42
C GLU A 93 17.38 -6.48 8.68
N HIS A 94 17.94 -7.03 9.75
CA HIS A 94 17.23 -7.25 11.01
C HIS A 94 16.76 -5.94 11.64
N LYS A 95 17.58 -4.90 11.59
CA LYS A 95 17.24 -3.58 12.13
C LYS A 95 16.08 -2.96 11.36
N ILE A 96 16.13 -2.96 10.04
CA ILE A 96 15.08 -2.45 9.15
C ILE A 96 13.75 -3.17 9.43
N ILE A 97 13.77 -4.50 9.48
CA ILE A 97 12.59 -5.31 9.75
C ILE A 97 12.01 -5.02 11.14
N ASN A 98 12.87 -4.94 12.17
CA ASN A 98 12.42 -4.71 13.53
C ASN A 98 11.83 -3.31 13.69
N GLU A 99 12.45 -2.28 13.12
CA GLU A 99 11.91 -0.91 13.12
C GLU A 99 10.53 -0.85 12.45
N ALA A 100 10.35 -1.55 11.32
CA ALA A 100 9.07 -1.62 10.64
C ALA A 100 8.01 -2.39 11.44
N LEU A 101 8.37 -3.52 12.05
CA LEU A 101 7.48 -4.29 12.93
C LEU A 101 7.10 -3.50 14.18
N ASP A 102 8.03 -2.78 14.80
CA ASP A 102 7.78 -1.98 16.00
C ASP A 102 6.72 -0.92 15.74
N LYS A 103 6.69 -0.34 14.53
CA LYS A 103 5.59 0.53 14.10
C LYS A 103 4.26 -0.20 14.04
N VAL A 104 4.22 -1.39 13.43
CA VAL A 104 2.99 -2.19 13.31
C VAL A 104 2.45 -2.62 14.68
N TYR A 105 3.32 -3.11 15.56
CA TYR A 105 2.96 -3.60 16.90
C TYR A 105 2.57 -2.51 17.90
N LYS A 106 2.76 -1.22 17.55
CA LYS A 106 2.10 -0.13 18.29
C LYS A 106 0.58 -0.18 18.13
N PHE A 107 0.09 -0.65 16.98
CA PHE A 107 -1.34 -0.65 16.63
C PHE A 107 -2.00 -2.01 16.81
N ILE A 108 -1.31 -3.09 16.44
CA ILE A 108 -1.87 -4.45 16.54
C ILE A 108 -1.50 -5.13 17.89
N PRO A 109 -2.33 -6.06 18.40
CA PRO A 109 -1.96 -6.91 19.53
C PRO A 109 -0.66 -7.70 19.28
N LYS A 110 0.18 -7.83 20.31
CA LYS A 110 1.52 -8.46 20.20
C LYS A 110 1.49 -9.96 19.89
N ASP A 111 0.39 -10.62 20.20
CA ASP A 111 0.13 -12.02 19.91
C ASP A 111 -0.24 -12.27 18.44
N ILE A 112 -0.62 -11.22 17.68
CA ILE A 112 -0.85 -11.35 16.25
C ILE A 112 0.48 -11.44 15.51
N LYS A 113 0.69 -12.59 14.85
CA LYS A 113 1.90 -12.86 14.09
C LYS A 113 1.92 -12.13 12.74
N VAL A 114 3.03 -11.47 12.42
CA VAL A 114 3.36 -10.90 11.11
C VAL A 114 4.66 -11.55 10.62
N GLN A 115 4.59 -12.36 9.57
CA GLN A 115 5.79 -13.06 9.04
C GLN A 115 5.75 -13.29 7.52
N PRO A 116 5.71 -12.23 6.69
CA PRO A 116 5.82 -12.38 5.25
C PRO A 116 7.27 -12.58 4.78
N ASN A 117 7.40 -12.97 3.51
CA ASN A 117 8.62 -12.80 2.72
C ASN A 117 8.62 -11.39 2.12
N ILE A 118 9.76 -10.70 2.14
CA ILE A 118 9.88 -9.35 1.56
C ILE A 118 10.79 -9.45 0.33
N TYR A 119 10.37 -8.92 -0.80
CA TYR A 119 11.12 -8.90 -2.05
C TYR A 119 11.30 -7.47 -2.51
N ILE A 120 12.54 -7.09 -2.82
CA ILE A 120 12.82 -5.81 -3.46
C ILE A 120 12.79 -5.99 -4.98
N TYR A 121 12.02 -5.16 -5.65
CA TYR A 121 11.98 -5.08 -7.10
C TYR A 121 12.20 -3.64 -7.57
N ALA A 122 12.26 -3.45 -8.88
CA ALA A 122 12.38 -2.14 -9.51
C ALA A 122 11.44 -2.08 -10.71
N GLY A 123 10.77 -0.94 -10.87
CA GLY A 123 9.93 -0.60 -12.01
C GLY A 123 8.44 -0.54 -11.70
N GLY A 124 7.63 -0.08 -12.66
CA GLY A 124 6.20 0.15 -12.43
C GLY A 124 5.90 1.38 -11.56
N ILE A 125 4.61 1.64 -11.33
CA ILE A 125 4.16 2.88 -10.68
C ILE A 125 4.00 2.76 -9.17
N ASP A 126 3.72 1.57 -8.65
CA ASP A 126 3.37 1.37 -7.24
C ASP A 126 4.62 1.40 -6.35
N GLY A 127 4.46 1.81 -5.09
CA GLY A 127 5.54 1.84 -4.09
C GLY A 127 5.79 0.50 -3.44
N GLY A 128 4.72 -0.22 -3.13
CA GLY A 128 4.76 -1.57 -2.63
C GLY A 128 3.40 -2.22 -2.80
N PHE A 129 3.38 -3.54 -2.65
CA PHE A 129 2.13 -4.28 -2.58
C PHE A 129 2.32 -5.61 -1.85
N THR A 130 1.21 -6.10 -1.31
CA THR A 130 1.13 -7.37 -0.61
C THR A 130 0.32 -8.40 -1.41
N VAL A 131 0.89 -9.59 -1.61
CA VAL A 131 0.23 -10.73 -2.25
C VAL A 131 -0.12 -11.80 -1.23
N TYR A 132 -1.41 -12.15 -1.17
CA TYR A 132 -1.99 -13.17 -0.28
C TYR A 132 -1.62 -13.04 1.20
N ARG A 133 -1.26 -11.84 1.67
CA ARG A 133 -0.79 -11.58 3.05
C ARG A 133 0.44 -12.41 3.44
N LYS A 134 1.23 -12.86 2.47
CA LYS A 134 2.42 -13.72 2.66
C LYS A 134 3.68 -13.17 2.03
N ASN A 135 3.54 -12.43 0.94
CA ASN A 135 4.66 -11.87 0.20
C ASN A 135 4.45 -10.36 0.07
N ILE A 136 5.47 -9.60 0.42
CA ILE A 136 5.54 -8.15 0.24
C ILE A 136 6.53 -7.88 -0.90
N PHE A 137 6.15 -7.00 -1.81
CA PHE A 137 7.01 -6.53 -2.88
C PHE A 137 7.17 -5.02 -2.73
N ILE A 138 8.41 -4.53 -2.68
CA ILE A 138 8.73 -3.10 -2.55
C ILE A 138 9.47 -2.61 -3.78
N ASN A 139 8.97 -1.55 -4.41
CA ASN A 139 9.59 -0.90 -5.56
C ASN A 139 10.69 0.04 -5.11
N TYR A 140 11.94 -0.41 -5.18
CA TYR A 140 13.07 0.34 -4.64
C TYR A 140 13.32 1.69 -5.31
N ILE A 141 12.96 1.81 -6.60
CA ILE A 141 13.13 3.05 -7.37
C ILE A 141 12.51 4.25 -6.64
N LYS A 142 11.38 4.04 -5.97
CA LYS A 142 10.64 5.13 -5.30
C LYS A 142 11.28 5.57 -3.98
N TYR A 143 12.21 4.78 -3.44
CA TYR A 143 12.80 4.98 -2.10
C TYR A 143 14.33 5.09 -2.10
N ILE A 144 14.96 5.16 -3.28
CA ILE A 144 16.40 5.42 -3.39
C ILE A 144 16.77 6.72 -2.67
N ASN A 145 17.84 6.69 -1.89
CA ASN A 145 18.28 7.79 -1.03
C ASN A 145 17.22 8.26 0.01
N LYS A 146 16.25 7.39 0.34
CA LYS A 146 15.19 7.66 1.34
C LYS A 146 15.02 6.47 2.30
N PRO A 147 16.05 6.13 3.11
CA PRO A 147 16.03 4.96 3.97
C PRO A 147 14.89 4.96 5.00
N GLN A 148 14.48 6.14 5.47
CA GLN A 148 13.34 6.26 6.40
C GLN A 148 12.01 5.94 5.70
N GLU A 149 11.81 6.43 4.48
CA GLU A 149 10.60 6.11 3.69
C GLU A 149 10.56 4.64 3.30
N PHE A 150 11.72 4.02 3.05
CA PHE A 150 11.82 2.58 2.82
C PHE A 150 11.33 1.76 4.03
N VAL A 151 11.71 2.14 5.25
CA VAL A 151 11.19 1.49 6.49
C VAL A 151 9.68 1.75 6.65
N LYS A 152 9.23 2.98 6.35
CA LYS A 152 7.81 3.36 6.43
C LYS A 152 6.95 2.51 5.49
N ILE A 153 7.31 2.35 4.21
CA ILE A 153 6.53 1.51 3.28
C ILE A 153 6.55 0.03 3.70
N ILE A 154 7.67 -0.49 4.22
CA ILE A 154 7.68 -1.86 4.75
C ILE A 154 6.68 -1.99 5.91
N SER A 155 6.59 -1.00 6.81
CA SER A 155 5.62 -1.04 7.91
C SER A 155 4.16 -1.03 7.43
N HIS A 156 3.87 -0.29 6.35
CA HIS A 156 2.55 -0.32 5.69
C HIS A 156 2.20 -1.73 5.23
N GLU A 157 3.09 -2.35 4.44
CA GLU A 157 2.84 -3.69 3.87
C GLU A 157 2.83 -4.80 4.93
N LEU A 158 3.64 -4.67 5.97
CA LEU A 158 3.64 -5.61 7.11
C LEU A 158 2.28 -5.64 7.82
N PHE A 159 1.58 -4.50 7.92
CA PHE A 159 0.24 -4.47 8.51
C PHE A 159 -0.77 -5.32 7.73
N HIS A 160 -0.68 -5.34 6.40
CA HIS A 160 -1.52 -6.21 5.56
C HIS A 160 -1.17 -7.69 5.72
N CYS A 161 0.06 -8.01 6.13
CA CYS A 161 0.52 -9.38 6.32
C CYS A 161 0.21 -9.97 7.71
N ARG A 162 -0.54 -9.26 8.56
CA ARG A 162 -0.95 -9.78 9.88
C ARG A 162 -1.81 -11.02 9.76
N THR A 163 -1.60 -11.97 10.68
CA THR A 163 -2.39 -13.20 10.75
C THR A 163 -3.82 -12.88 11.18
N ILE A 164 -4.79 -13.45 10.48
CA ILE A 164 -6.22 -13.19 10.72
C ILE A 164 -6.89 -14.53 10.98
N PRO A 165 -7.66 -14.66 12.08
CA PRO A 165 -8.43 -15.87 12.34
C PRO A 165 -9.31 -16.24 11.14
N LEU A 166 -9.39 -17.53 10.82
CA LEU A 166 -10.19 -18.03 9.69
C LEU A 166 -11.66 -17.60 9.79
N THR A 167 -12.19 -17.59 11.02
CA THR A 167 -13.55 -17.11 11.33
C THR A 167 -13.78 -15.68 10.84
N ASN A 168 -12.79 -14.80 10.95
CA ASN A 168 -12.88 -13.42 10.48
C ASN A 168 -12.71 -13.32 8.95
N ARG A 169 -11.87 -14.17 8.35
CA ARG A 169 -11.72 -14.21 6.88
C ARG A 169 -13.01 -14.55 6.16
N LEU A 170 -13.86 -15.38 6.78
CA LEU A 170 -15.13 -15.80 6.20
C LEU A 170 -16.30 -14.84 6.50
N LYS A 171 -16.11 -13.80 7.35
CA LYS A 171 -17.20 -12.88 7.74
C LYS A 171 -17.88 -12.22 6.53
N SER A 172 -17.12 -11.84 5.50
CA SER A 172 -17.68 -11.24 4.28
C SER A 172 -18.61 -12.19 3.52
N LEU A 173 -18.41 -13.51 3.62
CA LEU A 173 -19.25 -14.53 2.98
C LEU A 173 -20.57 -14.73 3.72
N PHE A 174 -20.61 -14.44 5.02
CA PHE A 174 -21.82 -14.54 5.84
C PHE A 174 -22.64 -13.24 5.88
N VAL A 175 -22.23 -12.19 5.16
CA VAL A 175 -23.03 -10.98 5.00
C VAL A 175 -24.18 -11.28 4.03
N LEU A 176 -25.36 -11.53 4.59
CA LEU A 176 -26.54 -12.07 3.88
C LEU A 176 -27.07 -11.15 2.76
N SER A 177 -26.96 -9.83 2.89
CA SER A 177 -27.44 -8.91 1.86
C SER A 177 -26.30 -8.43 0.97
N PHE A 178 -26.56 -8.43 -0.34
CA PHE A 178 -25.62 -7.99 -1.37
C PHE A 178 -25.11 -6.58 -1.02
N ASN A 179 -26.00 -5.59 -0.84
CA ASN A 179 -25.63 -4.22 -0.51
C ASN A 179 -24.75 -4.11 0.74
N ASN A 180 -25.03 -4.88 1.81
CA ASN A 180 -24.20 -4.85 3.02
C ASN A 180 -22.80 -5.41 2.77
N ARG A 181 -22.66 -6.38 1.86
CA ARG A 181 -21.35 -6.90 1.46
C ARG A 181 -20.52 -5.85 0.73
N TYR A 182 -21.13 -5.04 -0.14
CA TYR A 182 -20.42 -3.93 -0.80
C TYR A 182 -19.97 -2.85 0.17
N VAL A 183 -20.84 -2.47 1.10
CA VAL A 183 -20.49 -1.49 2.14
C VAL A 183 -19.32 -2.03 2.97
N TYR A 184 -19.38 -3.31 3.36
CA TYR A 184 -18.29 -3.98 4.04
C TYR A 184 -16.99 -3.95 3.23
N GLU A 185 -17.04 -4.26 1.93
CA GLU A 185 -15.86 -4.28 1.07
C GLU A 185 -15.25 -2.87 0.92
N ILE A 186 -16.05 -1.84 0.64
CA ILE A 186 -15.51 -0.49 0.42
C ILE A 186 -15.04 0.17 1.71
N LEU A 187 -15.84 0.15 2.78
CA LEU A 187 -15.45 0.75 4.06
C LEU A 187 -14.33 -0.06 4.71
N GLY A 188 -14.34 -1.38 4.53
CA GLY A 188 -13.24 -2.25 4.94
C GLY A 188 -11.93 -1.90 4.24
N LYS A 189 -11.93 -1.73 2.92
CA LYS A 189 -10.74 -1.27 2.17
C LYS A 189 -10.26 0.11 2.66
N ILE A 190 -11.18 1.06 2.82
CA ILE A 190 -10.87 2.40 3.33
C ILE A 190 -10.21 2.32 4.72
N LEU A 191 -10.74 1.51 5.63
CA LEU A 191 -10.15 1.34 6.96
C LEU A 191 -8.80 0.60 6.92
N GLU A 192 -8.68 -0.45 6.11
CA GLU A 192 -7.44 -1.23 5.96
C GLU A 192 -6.30 -0.34 5.45
N GLU A 193 -6.50 0.38 4.33
CA GLU A 193 -5.51 1.31 3.78
C GLU A 193 -5.28 2.50 4.71
N GLY A 194 -6.34 2.99 5.35
CA GLY A 194 -6.26 4.11 6.27
C GLY A 194 -5.37 3.84 7.48
N ILE A 195 -5.51 2.65 8.08
CA ILE A 195 -4.68 2.22 9.20
C ILE A 195 -3.25 1.94 8.74
N ALA A 196 -3.06 1.36 7.55
CA ALA A 196 -1.73 1.15 6.98
C ALA A 196 -0.99 2.49 6.75
N CYS A 197 -1.67 3.49 6.18
CA CYS A 197 -1.17 4.86 6.05
C CYS A 197 -0.88 5.51 7.40
N LEU A 198 -1.74 5.31 8.41
CA LEU A 198 -1.52 5.82 9.77
C LEU A 198 -0.27 5.20 10.41
N ILE A 199 -0.02 3.91 10.20
CA ILE A 199 1.21 3.22 10.65
C ILE A 199 2.44 3.78 9.91
N GLN A 200 2.31 4.02 8.61
CA GLN A 200 3.37 4.53 7.75
C GLN A 200 3.80 5.96 8.13
N HIS A 201 2.82 6.87 8.25
CA HIS A 201 3.07 8.31 8.35
C HIS A 201 2.87 8.88 9.75
N GLY A 202 2.20 8.15 10.66
CA GLY A 202 1.71 8.73 11.91
C GLY A 202 0.42 9.52 11.71
N ASN A 203 -0.12 10.08 12.79
CA ASN A 203 -1.39 10.81 12.81
C ASN A 203 -1.33 12.20 12.12
N ILE A 204 -0.12 12.73 11.92
CA ILE A 204 0.11 13.97 11.18
C ILE A 204 1.00 13.67 9.97
N LEU A 205 0.54 14.05 8.78
CA LEU A 205 1.31 13.88 7.55
C LEU A 205 2.39 14.98 7.45
N GLU A 206 3.60 14.65 7.91
CA GLU A 206 4.75 15.57 7.90
C GLU A 206 5.28 15.85 6.49
N GLU A 207 5.32 14.83 5.63
CA GLU A 207 5.81 14.90 4.25
C GLU A 207 4.92 14.10 3.30
N ASP A 208 4.92 14.46 2.03
CA ASP A 208 4.16 13.74 1.00
C ASP A 208 4.76 12.35 0.76
N ASP A 209 3.91 11.35 0.55
CA ASP A 209 4.33 10.00 0.19
C ASP A 209 5.15 10.03 -1.12
N PRO A 210 6.30 9.35 -1.21
CA PRO A 210 7.15 9.36 -2.40
C PRO A 210 6.47 8.93 -3.70
N VAL A 211 5.39 8.15 -3.61
CA VAL A 211 4.62 7.64 -4.76
C VAL A 211 3.38 8.50 -5.02
N GLY A 212 3.13 9.50 -4.17
CA GLY A 212 2.01 10.43 -4.29
C GLY A 212 0.66 9.80 -3.96
N THR A 213 0.64 8.64 -3.31
CA THR A 213 -0.61 7.98 -2.88
C THR A 213 -1.34 8.85 -1.85
N LEU A 214 -0.59 9.40 -0.89
CA LEU A 214 -1.03 10.32 0.15
C LEU A 214 -0.20 11.61 0.12
N THR A 215 -0.86 12.76 -0.06
CA THR A 215 -0.18 14.07 -0.07
C THR A 215 -0.96 15.11 0.73
N LYS A 216 -0.27 16.16 1.19
CA LYS A 216 -0.89 17.29 1.89
C LYS A 216 -1.96 17.97 1.04
N GLU A 217 -1.73 18.08 -0.28
CA GLU A 217 -2.74 18.63 -1.20
C GLU A 217 -3.99 17.75 -1.27
N LYS A 218 -3.79 16.43 -1.36
CA LYS A 218 -4.87 15.45 -1.34
C LYS A 218 -5.69 15.54 -0.05
N ILE A 219 -5.04 15.71 1.10
CA ILE A 219 -5.68 15.88 2.40
C ILE A 219 -6.45 17.21 2.48
N LYS A 220 -5.89 18.32 1.98
CA LYS A 220 -6.61 19.61 1.90
C LYS A 220 -7.92 19.51 1.09
N LYS A 221 -8.00 18.57 0.15
CA LYS A 221 -9.18 18.31 -0.69
C LYS A 221 -10.08 17.19 -0.15
N ILE A 222 -9.96 16.82 1.14
CA ILE A 222 -10.70 15.71 1.74
C ILE A 222 -12.22 15.80 1.57
N ASP A 223 -12.81 16.99 1.69
CA ASP A 223 -14.25 17.19 1.51
C ASP A 223 -14.75 16.72 0.15
N LYS A 224 -13.96 16.97 -0.91
CA LYS A 224 -14.30 16.49 -2.26
C LYS A 224 -14.29 14.96 -2.30
N LYS A 225 -13.28 14.33 -1.70
CA LYS A 225 -13.12 12.87 -1.69
C LYS A 225 -14.24 12.19 -0.88
N ILE A 226 -14.64 12.78 0.24
CA ILE A 226 -15.78 12.28 1.02
C ILE A 226 -17.10 12.49 0.27
N ARG A 227 -17.27 13.58 -0.50
CA ARG A 227 -18.44 13.71 -1.41
C ARG A 227 -18.49 12.60 -2.44
N ASP A 228 -17.37 12.24 -3.05
CA ASP A 228 -17.31 11.13 -4.01
C ASP A 228 -17.69 9.80 -3.33
N LEU A 229 -17.20 9.56 -2.10
CA LEU A 229 -17.61 8.42 -1.28
C LEU A 229 -19.12 8.44 -0.96
N ASN A 230 -19.70 9.59 -0.61
CA ASN A 230 -21.14 9.70 -0.37
C ASN A 230 -21.96 9.28 -1.58
N CYS A 231 -21.59 9.76 -2.77
CA CYS A 231 -22.25 9.39 -4.02
C CYS A 231 -22.15 7.87 -4.27
N PHE A 232 -20.99 7.29 -3.98
CA PHE A 232 -20.78 5.86 -4.11
C PHE A 232 -21.64 5.04 -3.12
N LEU A 233 -21.62 5.40 -1.84
CA LEU A 233 -22.41 4.76 -0.80
C LEU A 233 -23.92 4.89 -1.04
N LEU A 234 -24.38 6.03 -1.56
CA LEU A 234 -25.77 6.23 -1.93
C LEU A 234 -26.18 5.30 -3.08
N GLY A 235 -25.32 5.13 -4.09
CA GLY A 235 -25.52 4.16 -5.16
C GLY A 235 -25.70 2.73 -4.62
N ILE A 236 -24.84 2.30 -3.69
CA ILE A 236 -24.99 0.99 -3.03
C ILE A 236 -26.32 0.89 -2.29
N LYS A 237 -26.67 1.90 -1.48
CA LYS A 237 -27.92 1.92 -0.71
C LYS A 237 -29.15 1.76 -1.62
N GLN A 238 -29.13 2.36 -2.80
CA GLN A 238 -30.20 2.32 -3.79
C GLN A 238 -30.16 1.07 -4.70
N GLY A 239 -29.16 0.20 -4.57
CA GLY A 239 -28.98 -0.97 -5.44
C GLY A 239 -28.35 -0.67 -6.81
N ASN A 240 -27.94 0.59 -7.06
CA ASN A 240 -27.30 1.05 -8.29
C ASN A 240 -25.78 0.93 -8.20
N ILE A 241 -25.30 -0.31 -8.12
CA ILE A 241 -23.90 -0.60 -7.84
C ILE A 241 -23.07 -0.52 -9.12
N ASN A 242 -22.09 0.39 -9.13
CA ASN A 242 -21.14 0.50 -10.23
C ASN A 242 -19.72 0.20 -9.74
N TYR A 243 -19.25 -1.03 -9.98
CA TYR A 243 -17.94 -1.51 -9.54
C TYR A 243 -16.77 -0.70 -10.11
N SER A 244 -16.85 -0.20 -11.34
CA SER A 244 -15.74 0.57 -11.95
C SER A 244 -15.50 1.89 -11.22
N ARG A 245 -16.50 2.41 -10.50
CA ARG A 245 -16.33 3.61 -9.67
C ARG A 245 -15.49 3.36 -8.41
N THR A 246 -15.28 2.10 -7.99
CA THR A 246 -14.42 1.80 -6.83
C THR A 246 -12.96 2.15 -7.10
N GLU A 247 -12.48 1.99 -8.34
CA GLU A 247 -11.12 2.32 -8.76
C GLU A 247 -10.84 3.83 -8.75
N VAL A 248 -11.91 4.65 -8.76
CA VAL A 248 -11.84 6.12 -8.76
C VAL A 248 -11.83 6.67 -7.33
N LEU A 249 -12.20 5.87 -6.32
CA LEU A 249 -12.21 6.33 -4.94
C LEU A 249 -10.79 6.38 -4.38
N ASP A 250 -10.40 7.54 -3.85
CA ASP A 250 -9.11 7.72 -3.19
C ASP A 250 -9.16 7.15 -1.76
N ILE A 251 -9.16 5.82 -1.68
CA ILE A 251 -9.29 5.06 -0.43
C ILE A 251 -8.16 5.37 0.56
N TYR A 252 -6.95 5.66 0.07
CA TYR A 252 -5.80 6.00 0.89
C TYR A 252 -6.01 7.32 1.64
N THR A 253 -6.41 8.39 0.94
CA THR A 253 -6.60 9.69 1.58
C THR A 253 -7.80 9.69 2.52
N ILE A 254 -8.92 9.10 2.09
CA ILE A 254 -10.14 9.01 2.91
C ILE A 254 -9.86 8.16 4.15
N GLY A 255 -9.24 7.00 3.95
CA GLY A 255 -8.87 6.07 5.01
C GLY A 255 -7.95 6.72 6.03
N TYR A 256 -6.87 7.36 5.56
CA TYR A 256 -5.91 8.03 6.44
C TYR A 256 -6.58 9.13 7.27
N TYR A 257 -7.44 9.94 6.67
CA TYR A 257 -8.17 11.00 7.37
C TYR A 257 -9.07 10.44 8.48
N ILE A 258 -9.85 9.39 8.18
CA ILE A 258 -10.72 8.72 9.16
C ILE A 258 -9.88 8.08 10.27
N ALA A 259 -8.85 7.30 9.91
CA ALA A 259 -8.02 6.57 10.86
C ALA A 259 -7.26 7.52 11.79
N SER A 260 -6.70 8.60 11.25
CA SER A 260 -5.98 9.62 12.04
C SER A 260 -6.93 10.35 12.98
N SER A 261 -8.13 10.74 12.51
CA SER A 261 -9.15 11.38 13.36
C SER A 261 -9.57 10.49 14.54
N LEU A 262 -9.75 9.19 14.29
CA LEU A 262 -10.07 8.21 15.33
C LEU A 262 -8.91 8.03 16.31
N TYR A 263 -7.69 7.96 15.81
CA TYR A 263 -6.50 7.79 16.62
C TYR A 263 -6.22 9.01 17.51
N ASP A 264 -6.40 10.22 16.99
CA ASP A 264 -6.21 11.45 17.76
C ASP A 264 -7.20 11.55 18.92
N PHE A 265 -8.45 11.12 18.70
CA PHE A 265 -9.51 11.27 19.69
C PHE A 265 -9.57 10.10 20.69
N TYR A 266 -9.42 8.86 20.23
CA TYR A 266 -9.60 7.64 21.05
C TYR A 266 -8.33 6.79 21.19
N GLY A 267 -7.22 7.19 20.57
CA GLY A 267 -6.06 6.32 20.40
C GLY A 267 -6.38 5.12 19.51
N LYS A 268 -5.51 4.10 19.54
CA LYS A 268 -5.67 2.89 18.73
C LYS A 268 -6.94 2.07 19.05
N GLY A 269 -7.54 2.26 20.22
CA GLY A 269 -8.67 1.45 20.69
C GLY A 269 -9.87 1.48 19.74
N ALA A 270 -10.13 2.62 19.09
CA ALA A 270 -11.21 2.76 18.11
C ALA A 270 -10.96 2.01 16.79
N LEU A 271 -9.71 1.62 16.51
CA LEU A 271 -9.31 0.91 15.29
C LEU A 271 -9.26 -0.62 15.48
N LEU A 272 -9.08 -1.09 16.73
CA LEU A 272 -8.99 -2.51 17.08
C LEU A 272 -10.16 -3.36 16.54
N PRO A 273 -11.43 -2.91 16.56
CA PRO A 273 -12.52 -3.71 16.00
C PRO A 273 -12.30 -4.13 14.54
N TRP A 274 -11.72 -3.26 13.72
CA TRP A 274 -11.35 -3.61 12.35
C TRP A 274 -10.09 -4.49 12.32
N ILE A 275 -9.04 -4.08 13.05
CA ILE A 275 -7.74 -4.76 13.06
C ILE A 275 -7.88 -6.25 13.42
N ASP A 276 -8.64 -6.54 14.48
CA ASP A 276 -8.74 -7.87 15.08
C ASP A 276 -9.89 -8.68 14.49
N SER A 277 -11.03 -8.02 14.27
CA SER A 277 -12.31 -8.70 14.02
C SER A 277 -12.97 -8.35 12.70
N TYR A 278 -12.36 -7.48 11.88
CA TYR A 278 -12.92 -7.00 10.62
C TYR A 278 -14.31 -6.37 10.77
N ASP A 279 -14.58 -5.78 11.93
CA ASP A 279 -15.81 -5.04 12.17
C ASP A 279 -15.62 -3.58 11.75
N TYR A 280 -15.99 -3.25 10.52
CA TYR A 280 -15.91 -1.88 10.01
C TYR A 280 -16.94 -0.95 10.67
N LYS A 281 -18.04 -1.50 11.21
CA LYS A 281 -19.16 -0.69 11.70
C LYS A 281 -18.73 0.13 12.90
N LYS A 282 -18.03 -0.49 13.85
CA LYS A 282 -17.59 0.20 15.08
C LYS A 282 -16.68 1.40 14.81
N PRO A 283 -15.59 1.31 14.01
CA PRO A 283 -14.74 2.46 13.68
C PRO A 283 -15.52 3.55 12.94
N ILE A 284 -16.36 3.19 11.95
CA ILE A 284 -17.11 4.16 11.17
C ILE A 284 -18.15 4.91 12.02
N LYS A 285 -18.88 4.21 12.90
CA LYS A 285 -19.80 4.86 13.84
C LYS A 285 -19.04 5.77 14.80
N SER A 286 -17.89 5.31 15.32
CA SER A 286 -17.03 6.11 16.19
C SER A 286 -16.55 7.39 15.52
N TYR A 287 -16.22 7.33 14.23
CA TYR A 287 -15.79 8.51 13.45
C TYR A 287 -16.91 9.54 13.31
N ILE A 288 -18.14 9.09 13.03
CA ILE A 288 -19.33 9.96 12.98
C ILE A 288 -19.55 10.64 14.34
N GLU A 289 -19.40 9.89 15.45
CA GLU A 289 -19.55 10.45 16.81
C GLU A 289 -18.42 11.42 17.19
N VAL A 290 -17.18 11.18 16.74
CA VAL A 290 -16.07 12.15 16.91
C VAL A 290 -16.44 13.48 16.28
N ALA A 291 -16.85 13.47 15.00
CA ALA A 291 -17.21 14.68 14.28
C ALA A 291 -18.30 15.48 15.01
N LYS A 292 -19.36 14.80 15.48
CA LYS A 292 -20.41 15.44 16.29
C LYS A 292 -19.86 16.06 17.58
N THR A 293 -18.99 15.34 18.28
CA THR A 293 -18.43 15.78 19.57
C THR A 293 -17.55 17.01 19.42
N VAL A 294 -16.73 17.06 18.37
CA VAL A 294 -15.89 18.23 18.07
C VAL A 294 -16.64 19.33 17.28
N LYS A 295 -17.97 19.19 17.13
CA LYS A 295 -18.86 20.11 16.40
C LYS A 295 -18.41 20.36 14.94
N THR A 296 -17.84 19.35 14.30
CA THR A 296 -17.52 19.36 12.87
C THR A 296 -18.45 18.42 12.10
N ASN A 297 -18.48 18.56 10.77
CA ASN A 297 -19.20 17.61 9.92
C ASN A 297 -18.29 16.40 9.66
N SER A 298 -18.84 15.18 9.76
CA SER A 298 -18.12 13.95 9.38
C SER A 298 -17.80 13.89 7.87
N GLY A 299 -18.42 14.79 7.11
CA GLY A 299 -18.40 14.84 5.65
C GLY A 299 -19.45 13.92 5.03
N PHE A 300 -19.98 12.94 5.77
CA PHE A 300 -21.09 12.12 5.28
C PHE A 300 -22.39 12.94 5.20
N THR A 301 -23.20 12.68 4.19
CA THR A 301 -24.54 13.30 4.15
C THR A 301 -25.40 12.73 5.27
N ARG A 302 -26.36 13.51 5.77
CA ARG A 302 -27.28 13.09 6.85
C ARG A 302 -28.00 11.77 6.53
N GLU A 303 -28.30 11.52 5.26
CA GLU A 303 -28.92 10.29 4.81
C GLU A 303 -27.97 9.09 4.97
N ILE A 304 -26.71 9.24 4.56
CA ILE A 304 -25.68 8.20 4.67
C ILE A 304 -25.33 7.96 6.14
N GLU A 305 -25.15 8.99 6.96
CA GLU A 305 -24.90 8.81 8.40
C GLU A 305 -26.01 8.01 9.08
N LYS A 306 -27.28 8.38 8.86
CA LYS A 306 -28.43 7.66 9.43
C LYS A 306 -28.47 6.20 8.97
N TRP A 307 -28.06 5.93 7.74
CA TRP A 307 -28.01 4.57 7.22
C TRP A 307 -26.88 3.77 7.86
N LEU A 308 -25.65 4.29 7.87
CA LEU A 308 -24.47 3.64 8.45
C LEU A 308 -24.62 3.39 9.96
N LEU A 309 -25.28 4.30 10.70
CA LEU A 309 -25.54 4.12 12.13
C LEU A 309 -26.54 2.98 12.43
N LYS A 310 -27.42 2.65 11.47
CA LYS A 310 -28.43 1.58 11.60
C LYS A 310 -27.94 0.21 11.15
N LEU A 311 -26.86 0.14 10.36
CA LEU A 311 -26.22 -1.13 9.96
C LEU A 311 -25.63 -1.86 11.17
#